data_AF-A0A0M0BDA5-F1
#
_entry.id   AF-A0A0M0BDA5-F1
#
_cell.length_a   1.000
_cell.length_b   1.000
_cell.length_c   1.000
_cell.angle_alpha   90.00
_cell.angle_beta   90.00
_cell.angle_gamma   90.00
#
_symmetry.space_group_name_H-M   'P 1'
#
loop_
_entity.id
_entity.type
_entity.pdbx_description
1 polymer ?
#
loop_
_entity_poly.entity_id
_entity_poly.type
_entity_poly.pdbx_seq_one_letter_code
_entity_poly.pdbx_strand_id
1 'polypeptide(L)'
;MNLVKFLKDYDGWKEAPKGNFFIWIGCEALKAQSLKLKIYINPWFSLKYSGFPAIVRAFELCSIGREGLEIGHMLQIIKRLPIIIGLDFDKPGLTDLKIYFATRHEAVAKSEKLLEEYGTPKQKKVWDWIKSVLSLQSTNTENQEIHFAMRFTPHQLFPTVKVNMFCQHFFSSDCHVVETLSEGIKKFGYDLSHVKLLVDTVFNNQLDEKKVDMFNFIGIGESKLDVYFRPW
;
A
#
# COMPACT_ATOMS: atom_id res chain seq x y z
N MET A 1 -0.07 18.61 18.46
CA MET A 1 0.10 19.47 17.26
C MET A 1 -1.19 19.40 16.45
N ASN A 2 -1.73 20.52 15.96
CA ASN A 2 -2.97 20.53 15.17
C ASN A 2 -2.64 20.11 13.72
N LEU A 3 -3.26 19.04 13.22
CA LEU A 3 -3.07 18.53 11.85
C LEU A 3 -3.24 19.62 10.80
N VAL A 4 -4.28 20.45 10.95
CA VAL A 4 -4.59 21.54 10.04
C VAL A 4 -3.48 22.60 10.04
N LYS A 5 -2.85 22.85 11.20
CA LYS A 5 -1.71 23.79 11.28
C LYS A 5 -0.47 23.20 10.63
N PHE A 6 -0.11 21.96 10.95
CA PHE A 6 1.02 21.26 10.31
C PHE A 6 0.89 21.18 8.79
N LEU A 7 -0.29 20.84 8.29
CA LEU A 7 -0.60 20.76 6.86
C LEU A 7 -0.72 22.12 6.17
N LYS A 8 -0.69 23.23 6.90
CA LYS A 8 -0.58 24.58 6.31
C LYS A 8 0.88 25.03 6.26
N ASP A 9 1.67 24.62 7.25
CA ASP A 9 3.05 25.08 7.46
C ASP A 9 4.12 24.20 6.77
N TYR A 10 3.76 23.08 6.13
CA TYR A 10 4.72 22.14 5.52
C TYR A 10 5.24 22.59 4.14
N ASP A 11 6.32 23.38 4.08
CA ASP A 11 6.92 23.94 2.85
C ASP A 11 7.39 22.94 1.75
N GLY A 12 7.22 21.63 1.93
CA GLY A 12 7.55 20.59 0.93
C GLY A 12 6.53 20.47 -0.22
N TRP A 13 5.65 21.45 -0.41
CA TRP A 13 4.55 21.45 -1.38
C TRP A 13 5.07 21.41 -2.82
N LYS A 14 5.27 20.20 -3.36
CA LYS A 14 5.28 19.99 -4.81
C LYS A 14 3.86 20.12 -5.36
N GLU A 15 3.74 20.39 -6.65
CA GLU A 15 2.45 20.39 -7.36
C GLU A 15 1.60 19.16 -6.97
N ALA A 16 0.29 19.38 -6.78
CA ALA A 16 -0.63 18.31 -6.46
C ALA A 16 -0.50 17.18 -7.49
N PRO A 17 -0.38 15.91 -7.06
CA PRO A 17 -0.21 14.81 -8.01
C PRO A 17 -1.45 14.76 -8.92
N LYS A 18 -1.24 14.83 -10.24
CA LYS A 18 -2.29 14.64 -11.25
C LYS A 18 -2.74 13.18 -11.21
N GLY A 19 -3.70 12.86 -10.34
CA GLY A 19 -4.38 11.56 -10.36
C GLY A 19 -5.31 11.46 -11.57
N ASN A 20 -5.39 10.29 -12.18
CA ASN A 20 -6.25 9.99 -13.33
C ASN A 20 -7.63 9.42 -12.94
N PHE A 21 -7.99 9.50 -11.65
CA PHE A 21 -9.25 8.98 -11.14
C PHE A 21 -9.88 9.96 -10.14
N PHE A 22 -11.21 9.86 -9.99
CA PHE A 22 -11.98 10.56 -8.96
C PHE A 22 -12.26 9.62 -7.79
N ILE A 23 -12.81 8.45 -8.11
CA ILE A 23 -13.19 7.42 -7.16
C ILE A 23 -12.94 6.03 -7.77
N TRP A 24 -12.46 5.09 -6.96
CA TRP A 24 -12.54 3.65 -7.24
C TRP A 24 -13.36 2.96 -6.17
N ILE A 25 -14.06 1.90 -6.56
CA ILE A 25 -14.87 1.07 -5.68
C ILE A 25 -14.38 -0.36 -5.80
N GLY A 26 -14.18 -1.01 -4.65
CA GLY A 26 -13.76 -2.40 -4.56
C GLY A 26 -14.66 -3.18 -3.61
N CYS A 27 -14.65 -4.49 -3.75
CA CYS A 27 -15.32 -5.41 -2.84
C CYS A 27 -14.33 -6.52 -2.44
N GLU A 28 -14.27 -6.85 -1.17
CA GLU A 28 -13.52 -7.99 -0.65
C GLU A 28 -14.52 -9.02 -0.11
N ALA A 29 -14.42 -10.25 -0.60
CA ALA A 29 -15.19 -11.38 -0.15
C ALA A 29 -14.26 -12.35 0.56
N LEU A 30 -14.56 -12.67 1.82
CA LEU A 30 -13.85 -13.68 2.60
C LEU A 30 -14.80 -14.84 2.88
N LYS A 31 -14.29 -16.08 2.80
CA LYS A 31 -15.09 -17.27 3.10
C LYS A 31 -15.64 -17.16 4.52
N ALA A 32 -16.96 -17.28 4.67
CA ALA A 32 -17.70 -17.18 5.93
C ALA A 32 -17.70 -15.79 6.63
N GLN A 33 -17.36 -14.70 5.93
CA GLN A 33 -17.55 -13.34 6.44
C GLN A 33 -18.45 -12.52 5.52
N SER A 34 -19.04 -11.44 6.05
CA SER A 34 -19.76 -10.47 5.24
C SER A 34 -18.80 -9.79 4.26
N LEU A 35 -19.32 -9.44 3.08
CA LEU A 35 -18.61 -8.63 2.11
C LEU A 35 -18.12 -7.33 2.74
N LYS A 36 -16.89 -6.93 2.40
CA LYS A 36 -16.35 -5.62 2.74
C LYS A 36 -16.32 -4.74 1.50
N LEU A 37 -16.96 -3.57 1.57
CA LEU A 37 -16.90 -2.56 0.54
C LEU A 37 -15.67 -1.69 0.76
N LYS A 38 -14.98 -1.29 -0.31
CA LYS A 38 -13.81 -0.40 -0.26
C LYS A 38 -14.04 0.77 -1.19
N ILE A 39 -13.81 1.99 -0.71
CA ILE A 39 -13.92 3.22 -1.49
C ILE A 39 -12.56 3.89 -1.48
N TYR A 40 -12.05 4.25 -2.65
CA TYR A 40 -10.78 4.95 -2.83
C TYR A 40 -11.03 6.28 -3.50
N ILE A 41 -10.62 7.37 -2.88
CA ILE A 41 -10.86 8.74 -3.34
C ILE A 41 -9.51 9.37 -3.65
N ASN A 42 -9.41 10.04 -4.80
CA ASN A 42 -8.28 10.91 -5.09
C ASN A 42 -8.46 12.22 -4.31
N PRO A 43 -7.64 12.54 -3.30
CA PRO A 43 -7.84 13.75 -2.50
C PRO A 43 -7.65 15.04 -3.31
N TRP A 44 -7.06 14.97 -4.51
CA TRP A 44 -6.73 16.12 -5.37
C TRP A 44 -7.65 16.25 -6.58
N PHE A 45 -8.74 15.49 -6.65
CA PHE A 45 -9.60 15.43 -7.83
C PHE A 45 -10.13 16.81 -8.27
N SER A 46 -10.30 17.73 -7.32
CA SER A 46 -10.61 19.12 -7.60
C SER A 46 -9.32 19.94 -7.49
N LEU A 47 -8.65 20.15 -8.62
CA LEU A 47 -7.41 20.95 -8.76
C LEU A 47 -7.52 22.40 -8.20
N LYS A 48 -8.73 22.85 -7.86
CA LYS A 48 -9.04 24.14 -7.25
C LYS A 48 -8.88 24.18 -5.73
N TYR A 49 -8.84 23.03 -5.05
CA TYR A 49 -8.77 22.95 -3.57
C TYR A 49 -7.55 22.16 -3.11
N SER A 50 -7.05 22.47 -1.91
CA SER A 50 -6.10 21.59 -1.23
C SER A 50 -6.80 20.27 -0.90
N GLY A 51 -6.13 19.13 -1.11
CA GLY A 51 -6.67 17.81 -0.78
C GLY A 51 -6.72 17.53 0.73
N PHE A 52 -6.10 18.38 1.55
CA PHE A 52 -6.03 18.22 2.99
C PHE A 52 -7.36 18.33 3.73
N PRO A 53 -8.27 19.28 3.42
CA PRO A 53 -9.64 19.24 3.89
C PRO A 53 -10.33 17.88 3.72
N ALA A 54 -10.14 17.20 2.59
CA ALA A 54 -10.72 15.88 2.37
C ALA A 54 -10.11 14.82 3.31
N ILE A 55 -8.80 14.88 3.53
CA ILE A 55 -8.09 14.00 4.47
C ILE A 55 -8.58 14.23 5.91
N VAL A 56 -8.62 15.50 6.35
CA VAL A 56 -9.13 15.87 7.68
C VAL A 56 -10.56 15.39 7.87
N ARG A 57 -11.41 15.59 6.86
CA ARG A 57 -12.80 15.13 6.90
C ARG A 57 -12.91 13.60 7.00
N ALA A 58 -12.04 12.86 6.33
CA ALA A 58 -12.00 11.40 6.44
C ALA A 58 -11.65 10.94 7.87
N PHE A 59 -10.70 11.63 8.53
CA PHE A 59 -10.37 11.35 9.94
C PHE A 59 -11.55 11.65 10.89
N GLU A 60 -12.23 12.78 10.70
CA GLU A 60 -13.42 13.13 11.50
C GLU A 60 -14.51 12.06 11.38
N LEU A 61 -14.78 11.57 10.16
CA LEU A 61 -15.79 10.54 9.92
C LEU A 61 -15.46 9.21 10.61
N CYS A 62 -14.18 8.93 10.83
CA CYS A 62 -13.72 7.71 11.49
C CYS A 62 -13.63 7.84 13.01
N SER A 63 -13.96 9.00 13.59
CA SER A 63 -13.85 9.27 15.04
C SER A 63 -12.47 8.96 15.63
N ILE A 64 -11.43 9.15 14.82
CA ILE A 64 -10.04 9.00 15.25
C ILE A 64 -9.60 10.41 15.72
N GLY A 65 -9.01 10.55 16.93
CA GLY A 65 -8.71 11.84 17.58
C GLY A 65 -7.23 12.20 17.89
N ARG A 66 -6.22 11.41 17.47
CA ARG A 66 -4.76 11.61 17.66
C ARG A 66 -3.90 11.59 16.37
N GLU A 67 -4.50 11.55 15.20
CA GLU A 67 -3.93 10.99 13.95
C GLU A 67 -3.15 12.01 13.14
N GLY A 68 -3.34 13.28 13.46
CA GLY A 68 -2.62 14.35 12.79
C GLY A 68 -1.12 14.31 13.01
N LEU A 69 -0.68 13.75 14.14
CA LEU A 69 0.73 13.55 14.43
C LEU A 69 1.32 12.46 13.55
N GLU A 70 0.64 11.32 13.40
CA GLU A 70 1.13 10.17 12.63
C GLU A 70 1.19 10.47 11.13
N ILE A 71 0.17 11.15 10.59
CA ILE A 71 0.21 11.61 9.20
C ILE A 71 1.32 12.64 9.00
N GLY A 72 1.49 13.57 9.94
CA GLY A 72 2.57 14.53 9.88
C GLY A 72 3.95 13.87 9.89
N HIS A 73 4.13 12.85 10.73
CA HIS A 73 5.35 12.07 10.79
C HIS A 73 5.61 11.30 9.48
N MET A 74 4.58 10.64 8.95
CA MET A 74 4.67 9.92 7.68
C MET A 74 5.05 10.86 6.51
N LEU A 75 4.52 12.08 6.50
CA LEU A 75 4.88 13.12 5.53
C LEU A 75 6.36 13.52 5.64
N GLN A 76 6.92 13.58 6.84
CA GLN A 76 8.34 13.87 7.05
C GLN A 76 9.25 12.73 6.56
N ILE A 77 8.81 11.47 6.69
CA ILE A 77 9.55 10.29 6.22
C ILE A 77 9.50 10.21 4.69
N ILE A 78 8.29 10.22 4.11
CA ILE A 78 8.12 9.96 2.68
C ILE A 78 8.47 11.19 1.83
N LYS A 79 8.25 12.39 2.37
CA LYS A 79 8.42 13.68 1.68
C LYS A 79 7.63 13.77 0.37
N ARG A 80 6.40 13.25 0.41
CA ARG A 80 5.42 13.23 -0.69
C ARG A 80 4.01 13.43 -0.15
N LEU A 81 3.16 14.03 -0.98
CA LEU A 81 1.75 14.21 -0.66
C LEU A 81 1.01 12.86 -0.72
N PRO A 82 -0.05 12.67 0.10
CA PRO A 82 -0.91 11.51 0.01
C PRO A 82 -1.57 11.45 -1.37
N ILE A 83 -1.72 10.28 -1.96
CA ILE A 83 -2.26 10.09 -3.31
C ILE A 83 -3.67 9.48 -3.33
N ILE A 84 -4.07 8.76 -2.28
CA ILE A 84 -5.38 8.11 -2.17
C ILE A 84 -5.86 8.14 -0.71
N ILE A 85 -7.15 8.40 -0.51
CA ILE A 85 -7.89 8.11 0.72
C ILE A 85 -8.68 6.82 0.49
N GLY A 86 -8.40 5.77 1.25
CA GLY A 86 -9.16 4.52 1.26
C GLY A 86 -10.09 4.46 2.47
N LEU A 87 -11.31 3.99 2.26
CA LEU A 87 -12.33 3.76 3.29
C LEU A 87 -12.83 2.32 3.13
N ASP A 88 -12.71 1.51 4.17
CA ASP A 88 -13.26 0.16 4.19
C ASP A 88 -14.55 0.14 5.01
N PHE A 89 -15.57 -0.54 4.52
CA PHE A 89 -16.86 -0.69 5.18
C PHE A 89 -17.21 -2.17 5.31
N ASP A 90 -17.82 -2.52 6.44
CA ASP A 90 -18.52 -3.78 6.64
C ASP A 90 -20.00 -3.53 6.97
N LYS A 91 -20.72 -4.54 7.45
CA LYS A 91 -22.14 -4.42 7.77
C LYS A 91 -22.42 -3.36 8.86
N PRO A 92 -21.66 -3.31 9.98
CA PRO A 92 -21.74 -2.22 10.95
C PRO A 92 -21.46 -0.82 10.41
N GLY A 93 -20.60 -0.68 9.39
CA GLY A 93 -20.29 0.60 8.77
C GLY A 93 -18.81 0.75 8.46
N LEU A 94 -18.27 1.96 8.61
CA LEU A 94 -16.86 2.28 8.34
C LEU A 94 -15.94 1.58 9.35
N THR A 95 -15.04 0.74 8.85
CA THR A 95 -14.10 -0.05 9.68
C THR A 95 -12.69 0.49 9.67
N ASP A 96 -12.25 1.07 8.54
CA ASP A 96 -10.86 1.50 8.40
C ASP A 96 -10.74 2.72 7.51
N LEU A 97 -9.83 3.62 7.89
CA LEU A 97 -9.29 4.67 7.05
C LEU A 97 -7.88 4.31 6.62
N LYS A 98 -7.56 4.51 5.34
CA LYS A 98 -6.22 4.29 4.79
C LYS A 98 -5.75 5.52 4.05
N ILE A 99 -4.54 5.97 4.32
CA ILE A 99 -3.91 7.05 3.58
C ILE A 99 -2.74 6.48 2.79
N TYR A 100 -2.79 6.65 1.47
CA TYR A 100 -1.80 6.07 0.56
C TYR A 100 -0.78 7.12 0.12
N PHE A 101 0.46 6.69 -0.03
CA PHE A 101 1.59 7.47 -0.53
C PHE A 101 2.35 6.66 -1.57
N ALA A 102 3.04 7.33 -2.49
CA ALA A 102 3.93 6.66 -3.43
C ALA A 102 5.27 7.41 -3.54
N THR A 103 6.36 6.67 -3.71
CA THR A 103 7.68 7.24 -3.99
C THR A 103 8.50 6.30 -4.87
N ARG A 104 9.41 6.89 -5.64
CA ARG A 104 10.51 6.18 -6.32
C ARG A 104 11.85 6.46 -5.68
N HIS A 105 12.06 7.72 -5.30
CA HIS A 105 13.27 8.16 -4.64
C HIS A 105 13.36 7.62 -3.20
N GLU A 106 14.48 6.96 -2.90
CA GLU A 106 14.80 6.33 -1.62
C GLU A 106 13.69 5.37 -1.14
N ALA A 107 12.98 4.73 -2.07
CA ALA A 107 11.80 3.93 -1.74
C ALA A 107 12.10 2.80 -0.75
N VAL A 108 13.23 2.11 -0.92
CA VAL A 108 13.67 1.02 -0.03
C VAL A 108 13.98 1.55 1.37
N ALA A 109 14.82 2.58 1.50
CA ALA A 109 15.18 3.17 2.80
C ALA A 109 13.96 3.73 3.56
N LYS A 110 13.02 4.37 2.85
CA LYS A 110 11.76 4.85 3.43
C LYS A 110 10.88 3.69 3.91
N SER A 111 10.86 2.58 3.16
CA SER A 111 10.14 1.36 3.57
C SER A 111 10.73 0.78 4.86
N GLU A 112 12.06 0.71 4.96
CA GLU A 112 12.74 0.24 6.17
C GLU A 112 12.39 1.08 7.39
N LYS A 113 12.49 2.41 7.26
CA LYS A 113 12.14 3.33 8.35
C LYS A 113 10.68 3.17 8.79
N LEU A 114 9.74 3.13 7.84
CA LEU A 114 8.32 2.96 8.15
C LEU A 114 8.02 1.60 8.79
N LEU A 115 8.67 0.53 8.31
CA LEU A 115 8.51 -0.79 8.88
C LEU A 115 9.14 -0.86 10.28
N GLU A 116 10.25 -0.17 10.53
CA GLU A 116 10.86 -0.07 11.85
C GLU A 116 9.88 0.50 12.87
N GLU A 117 9.22 1.60 12.52
CA GLU A 117 8.32 2.36 13.40
C GLU A 117 6.92 1.74 13.52
N TYR A 118 6.32 1.30 12.41
CA TYR A 118 4.91 0.88 12.33
C TYR A 118 4.70 -0.57 11.87
N GLY A 119 5.75 -1.25 11.43
CA GLY A 119 5.68 -2.61 10.91
C GLY A 119 5.72 -3.68 12.00
N THR A 120 4.99 -4.77 11.79
CA THR A 120 5.04 -5.95 12.67
C THR A 120 6.37 -6.70 12.51
N PRO A 121 6.76 -7.54 13.50
CA PRO A 121 7.95 -8.40 13.37
C PRO A 121 7.89 -9.32 12.14
N LYS A 122 6.68 -9.77 11.75
CA LYS A 122 6.50 -10.61 10.55
C LYS A 122 6.76 -9.80 9.29
N GLN A 123 6.26 -8.58 9.18
CA GLN A 123 6.51 -7.70 8.03
C GLN A 123 7.99 -7.39 7.86
N LYS A 124 8.70 -7.06 8.94
CA LYS A 124 10.16 -6.82 8.94
C LYS A 124 10.92 -8.02 8.36
N LYS A 125 10.63 -9.23 8.86
CA LYS A 125 11.25 -10.47 8.36
C LYS A 125 10.95 -10.75 6.87
N VAL A 126 9.72 -10.53 6.44
CA VAL A 126 9.32 -10.71 5.03
C VAL A 126 10.05 -9.69 4.13
N TRP A 127 10.12 -8.43 4.58
CA TRP A 127 10.82 -7.37 3.86
C TRP A 127 12.31 -7.65 3.71
N ASP A 128 12.99 -8.08 4.78
CA ASP A 128 14.41 -8.43 4.74
C ASP A 128 14.71 -9.57 3.77
N TRP A 129 13.83 -10.58 3.72
CA TRP A 129 13.96 -11.66 2.73
C TRP A 129 13.75 -11.16 1.29
N ILE A 130 12.74 -10.33 1.04
CA ILE A 130 12.49 -9.76 -0.30
C ILE A 130 13.71 -8.96 -0.78
N LYS A 131 14.28 -8.10 0.08
CA LYS A 131 15.51 -7.36 -0.25
C LYS A 131 16.65 -8.29 -0.65
N SER A 132 16.79 -9.41 0.06
CA SER A 132 17.82 -10.41 -0.23
C SER A 132 17.59 -11.12 -1.56
N VAL A 133 16.37 -11.56 -1.88
CA VAL A 133 16.07 -12.28 -3.13
C VAL A 133 16.21 -11.37 -4.33
N LEU A 134 15.68 -10.15 -4.23
CA LEU A 134 15.65 -9.21 -5.33
C LEU A 134 16.95 -8.39 -5.46
N SER A 135 17.98 -8.70 -4.66
CA SER A 135 19.26 -7.99 -4.67
C SER A 135 19.12 -6.46 -4.64
N LEU A 136 18.15 -5.94 -3.86
CA LEU A 136 17.80 -4.51 -3.83
C LEU A 136 18.90 -3.61 -3.26
N GLN A 137 20.06 -4.18 -2.94
CA GLN A 137 21.22 -3.50 -2.40
C GLN A 137 22.23 -3.06 -3.48
N SER A 138 22.11 -3.49 -4.75
CA SER A 138 23.22 -3.37 -5.73
C SER A 138 22.91 -2.74 -7.09
N THR A 139 21.67 -2.35 -7.42
CA THR A 139 21.37 -1.72 -8.72
C THR A 139 20.36 -0.58 -8.61
N ASN A 140 20.62 0.49 -9.37
CA ASN A 140 19.85 1.72 -9.59
C ASN A 140 18.45 1.78 -8.94
N THR A 141 18.40 1.96 -7.62
CA THR A 141 17.18 1.95 -6.80
C THR A 141 16.31 3.19 -7.02
N GLU A 142 16.78 4.15 -7.81
CA GLU A 142 16.09 5.42 -8.06
C GLU A 142 14.79 5.27 -8.86
N ASN A 143 14.61 4.15 -9.55
CA ASN A 143 13.42 3.89 -10.37
C ASN A 143 12.39 2.97 -9.70
N GLN A 144 12.66 2.43 -8.52
CA GLN A 144 11.78 1.45 -7.87
C GLN A 144 10.57 2.11 -7.21
N GLU A 145 9.36 1.81 -7.68
CA GLU A 145 8.14 2.44 -7.18
C GLU A 145 7.54 1.62 -6.05
N ILE A 146 7.41 2.25 -4.88
CA ILE A 146 6.77 1.65 -3.71
C ILE A 146 5.63 2.55 -3.24
N HIS A 147 4.50 1.91 -2.96
CA HIS A 147 3.31 2.53 -2.39
C HIS A 147 3.15 2.12 -0.94
N PHE A 148 2.89 3.10 -0.08
CA PHE A 148 2.63 2.88 1.34
C PHE A 148 1.16 3.12 1.61
N ALA A 149 0.57 2.32 2.48
CA ALA A 149 -0.75 2.62 3.04
C ALA A 149 -0.63 2.63 4.55
N MET A 150 -0.92 3.77 5.17
CA MET A 150 -1.09 3.84 6.62
C MET A 150 -2.56 3.64 6.96
N ARG A 151 -2.84 2.63 7.76
CA ARG A 151 -4.18 2.19 8.14
C ARG A 151 -4.48 2.64 9.55
N PHE A 152 -5.65 3.24 9.72
CA PHE A 152 -6.21 3.66 10.98
C PHE A 152 -7.51 2.90 11.21
N THR A 153 -7.50 2.09 12.27
CA THR A 153 -8.68 1.34 12.73
C THR A 153 -9.26 2.07 13.94
N PRO A 154 -10.59 2.28 14.03
CA PRO A 154 -11.20 2.81 15.24
C PRO A 154 -10.76 2.05 16.49
N HIS A 155 -10.52 2.78 17.58
CA HIS A 155 -10.06 2.25 18.88
C HIS A 155 -8.64 1.68 18.92
N GLN A 156 -7.94 1.58 17.79
CA GLN A 156 -6.53 1.21 17.78
C GLN A 156 -5.67 2.41 18.18
N LEU A 157 -4.70 2.20 19.08
CA LEU A 157 -3.85 3.28 19.60
C LEU A 157 -2.88 3.85 18.56
N PHE A 158 -2.38 3.00 17.67
CA PHE A 158 -1.40 3.35 16.65
C PHE A 158 -1.80 2.80 15.29
N PRO A 159 -1.55 3.54 14.20
CA PRO A 159 -1.79 3.02 12.86
C PRO A 159 -0.83 1.89 12.52
N THR A 160 -1.17 1.13 11.49
CA THR A 160 -0.30 0.12 10.88
C THR A 160 0.09 0.54 9.48
N VAL A 161 1.21 0.00 9.00
CA VAL A 161 1.69 0.27 7.64
C VAL A 161 1.62 -0.96 6.76
N LYS A 162 1.27 -0.75 5.49
CA LYS A 162 1.42 -1.72 4.41
C LYS A 162 2.36 -1.16 3.36
N VAL A 163 3.28 -1.99 2.88
CA VAL A 163 4.22 -1.66 1.81
C VAL A 163 3.79 -2.42 0.56
N ASN A 164 3.60 -1.75 -0.58
CA ASN A 164 3.23 -2.36 -1.84
C ASN A 164 4.31 -2.05 -2.88
N MET A 165 4.95 -3.09 -3.40
CA MET A 165 5.99 -2.98 -4.43
C MET A 165 5.36 -3.08 -5.81
N PHE A 166 5.69 -2.16 -6.72
CA PHE A 166 5.20 -2.18 -8.09
C PHE A 166 5.96 -3.19 -8.94
N CYS A 167 5.34 -4.33 -9.27
CA CYS A 167 6.05 -5.52 -9.72
C CYS A 167 7.00 -5.29 -10.90
N GLN A 168 6.62 -4.45 -11.87
CA GLN A 168 7.42 -4.14 -13.05
C GLN A 168 8.81 -3.56 -12.76
N HIS A 169 9.01 -2.98 -11.57
CA HIS A 169 10.30 -2.39 -11.19
C HIS A 169 11.17 -3.33 -10.35
N PHE A 170 10.62 -4.46 -9.91
CA PHE A 170 11.24 -5.37 -8.95
C PHE A 170 11.50 -6.76 -9.54
N PHE A 171 10.71 -7.17 -10.54
CA PHE A 171 10.78 -8.50 -11.12
C PHE A 171 11.03 -8.39 -12.62
N SER A 172 11.70 -9.41 -13.17
CA SER A 172 12.03 -9.51 -14.59
C SER A 172 10.90 -10.10 -15.42
N SER A 173 10.07 -10.95 -14.84
CA SER A 173 8.99 -11.66 -15.54
C SER A 173 7.87 -12.09 -14.59
N ASP A 174 6.70 -12.42 -15.14
CA ASP A 174 5.59 -12.96 -14.34
C ASP A 174 5.98 -14.31 -13.71
N CYS A 175 6.80 -15.13 -14.40
CA CYS A 175 7.38 -16.36 -13.82
C CYS A 175 8.24 -16.06 -12.58
N HIS A 176 9.13 -15.07 -12.66
CA HIS A 176 9.98 -14.69 -11.53
C HIS A 176 9.15 -14.19 -10.33
N VAL A 177 8.02 -13.52 -10.57
CA VAL A 177 7.07 -13.15 -9.51
C VAL A 177 6.52 -14.38 -8.81
N VAL A 178 6.02 -15.37 -9.57
CA VAL A 178 5.43 -16.60 -9.04
C VAL A 178 6.45 -17.44 -8.28
N GLU A 179 7.66 -17.59 -8.80
CA GLU A 179 8.77 -18.29 -8.15
C GLU A 179 9.10 -17.66 -6.79
N THR A 180 9.29 -16.33 -6.78
CA THR A 180 9.57 -15.59 -5.56
C THR A 180 8.43 -15.75 -4.54
N LEU A 181 7.18 -15.56 -4.96
CA LEU A 181 6.03 -15.73 -4.07
C LEU A 181 5.98 -17.15 -3.50
N SER A 182 6.20 -18.18 -4.32
CA SER A 182 6.18 -19.59 -3.89
C SER A 182 7.23 -19.88 -2.81
N GLU A 183 8.45 -19.37 -2.98
CA GLU A 183 9.50 -19.47 -1.97
C GLU A 183 9.13 -18.76 -0.67
N GLY A 184 8.61 -17.53 -0.78
CA GLY A 184 8.19 -16.72 0.36
C GLY A 184 7.04 -17.36 1.13
N ILE A 185 6.06 -17.93 0.42
CA ILE A 185 4.93 -18.63 1.02
C ILE A 185 5.43 -19.78 1.89
N LYS A 186 6.30 -20.63 1.33
CA LYS A 186 6.89 -21.76 2.05
C LYS A 186 7.72 -21.31 3.26
N LYS A 187 8.52 -20.25 3.10
CA LYS A 187 9.43 -19.76 4.14
C LYS A 187 8.70 -19.13 5.33
N PHE A 188 7.61 -18.41 5.08
CA PHE A 188 6.87 -17.66 6.09
C PHE A 188 5.55 -18.31 6.52
N GLY A 189 5.32 -19.56 6.09
CA GLY A 189 4.15 -20.35 6.47
C GLY A 189 2.83 -19.78 5.96
N TYR A 190 2.84 -19.12 4.80
CA TYR A 190 1.60 -18.81 4.09
C TYR A 190 1.07 -20.07 3.39
N ASP A 191 -0.20 -20.07 3.00
CA ASP A 191 -0.82 -21.21 2.32
C ASP A 191 -0.46 -21.24 0.82
N LEU A 192 0.24 -22.31 0.40
CA LEU A 192 0.68 -22.58 -0.98
C LEU A 192 -0.46 -22.85 -1.96
N SER A 193 -1.62 -23.30 -1.48
CA SER A 193 -2.76 -23.62 -2.36
C SER A 193 -3.22 -22.40 -3.18
N HIS A 194 -3.01 -21.19 -2.65
CA HIS A 194 -3.39 -19.95 -3.31
C HIS A 194 -2.48 -19.56 -4.48
N VAL A 195 -1.19 -19.95 -4.49
CA VAL A 195 -0.28 -19.63 -5.62
C VAL A 195 -0.62 -20.49 -6.83
N LYS A 196 -0.90 -21.78 -6.61
CA LYS A 196 -1.36 -22.66 -7.68
C LYS A 196 -2.70 -22.17 -8.25
N LEU A 197 -3.65 -21.84 -7.37
CA LEU A 197 -4.95 -21.28 -7.79
C LEU A 197 -4.78 -19.99 -8.61
N LEU A 198 -3.84 -19.13 -8.21
CA LEU A 198 -3.51 -17.88 -8.89
C LEU A 198 -3.02 -18.13 -10.32
N VAL A 199 -2.08 -19.08 -10.51
CA VAL A 199 -1.58 -19.45 -11.85
C VAL A 199 -2.65 -20.13 -12.70
N ASP A 200 -3.39 -21.08 -12.12
CA ASP A 200 -4.40 -21.86 -12.83
C ASP A 200 -5.62 -20.99 -13.23
N THR A 201 -6.08 -20.11 -12.35
CA THR A 201 -7.38 -19.41 -12.50
C THR A 201 -7.25 -18.02 -13.10
N VAL A 202 -6.25 -17.25 -12.69
CA VAL A 202 -6.10 -15.86 -13.17
C VAL A 202 -5.37 -15.85 -14.51
N PHE A 203 -4.40 -16.75 -14.68
CA PHE A 203 -3.50 -16.70 -15.84
C PHE A 203 -3.75 -17.80 -16.86
N ASN A 204 -4.69 -18.73 -16.62
CA ASN A 204 -4.92 -19.89 -17.50
C ASN A 204 -3.61 -20.63 -17.87
N ASN A 205 -2.65 -20.69 -16.94
CA ASN A 205 -1.30 -21.24 -17.16
C ASN A 205 -0.45 -20.52 -18.23
N GLN A 206 -0.76 -19.25 -18.54
CA GLN A 206 0.04 -18.41 -19.44
C GLN A 206 0.78 -17.37 -18.62
N LEU A 207 2.01 -17.67 -18.22
CA LEU A 207 2.91 -16.69 -17.60
C LEU A 207 3.91 -16.19 -18.67
N ASP A 208 4.14 -14.88 -18.72
CA ASP A 208 5.19 -14.33 -19.58
C ASP A 208 6.56 -14.52 -18.90
N GLU A 209 7.48 -15.17 -19.61
CA GLU A 209 8.83 -15.46 -19.13
C GLU A 209 9.80 -14.29 -19.28
N LYS A 210 9.43 -13.25 -20.05
CA LYS A 210 10.33 -12.18 -20.49
C LYS A 210 9.97 -10.81 -19.93
N LYS A 211 8.74 -10.61 -19.46
CA LYS A 211 8.28 -9.35 -18.86
C LYS A 211 7.23 -9.58 -17.77
N VAL A 212 7.02 -8.56 -16.95
CA VAL A 212 5.94 -8.52 -15.95
C VAL A 212 4.73 -7.83 -16.57
N ASP A 213 3.75 -8.60 -17.03
CA ASP A 213 2.54 -8.07 -17.68
C ASP A 213 1.34 -8.15 -16.73
N MET A 214 1.22 -9.26 -15.99
CA MET A 214 0.01 -9.60 -15.29
C MET A 214 -0.02 -9.09 -13.83
N PHE A 215 1.12 -9.02 -13.18
CA PHE A 215 1.20 -8.56 -11.78
C PHE A 215 1.32 -7.04 -11.70
N ASN A 216 0.52 -6.41 -10.85
CA ASN A 216 0.59 -4.97 -10.61
C ASN A 216 1.40 -4.65 -9.35
N PHE A 217 0.98 -5.20 -8.21
CA PHE A 217 1.63 -4.96 -6.92
C PHE A 217 1.72 -6.23 -6.08
N ILE A 218 2.77 -6.32 -5.27
CA ILE A 218 2.82 -7.22 -4.12
C ILE A 218 2.85 -6.38 -2.84
N GLY A 219 1.81 -6.55 -2.03
CA GLY A 219 1.60 -5.85 -0.77
C GLY A 219 1.98 -6.70 0.44
N ILE A 220 2.86 -6.17 1.29
CA ILE A 220 3.26 -6.76 2.58
C ILE A 220 2.41 -6.11 3.68
N GLY A 221 1.28 -6.74 3.99
CA GLY A 221 0.39 -6.33 5.07
C GLY A 221 0.79 -6.93 6.42
N GLU A 222 0.07 -6.56 7.48
CA GLU A 222 0.36 -6.99 8.85
C GLU A 222 0.38 -8.52 9.03
N SER A 223 -0.64 -9.19 8.48
CA SER A 223 -0.87 -10.63 8.65
C SER A 223 -0.86 -11.40 7.34
N LYS A 224 -0.86 -10.71 6.20
CA LYS A 224 -1.04 -11.29 4.87
C LYS A 224 -0.15 -10.64 3.82
N LEU A 225 0.06 -11.39 2.74
CA LEU A 225 0.50 -10.85 1.47
C LEU A 225 -0.73 -10.62 0.59
N ASP A 226 -0.83 -9.43 0.00
CA ASP A 226 -1.85 -9.13 -1.00
C ASP A 226 -1.17 -9.08 -2.37
N VAL A 227 -1.69 -9.82 -3.34
CA VAL A 227 -1.19 -9.83 -4.71
C VAL A 227 -2.24 -9.19 -5.61
N TYR A 228 -1.84 -8.18 -6.37
CA TYR A 228 -2.72 -7.43 -7.25
C TYR A 228 -2.38 -7.70 -8.70
N PHE A 229 -3.40 -7.91 -9.53
CA PHE A 229 -3.26 -8.19 -10.96
C PHE A 229 -3.68 -6.97 -11.78
N ARG A 230 -3.16 -6.88 -13.00
CA ARG A 230 -3.68 -5.97 -14.02
C ARG A 230 -4.81 -6.66 -14.77
N PRO A 231 -5.88 -5.93 -15.14
CA PRO A 231 -6.96 -6.53 -15.91
C PRO A 231 -6.47 -7.02 -17.28
N TRP A 232 -5.60 -6.30 -17.98
CA TRP A 232 -4.94 -6.66 -19.24
C TRP A 232 -4.02 -5.50 -19.64
#